data_AF-A0A3L6QAJ3-F1
#
_entry.id   AF-A0A3L6QAJ3-F1
#
_cell.length_a   1.000
_cell.length_b   1.000
_cell.length_c   1.000
_cell.angle_alpha   90.00
_cell.angle_beta   90.00
_cell.angle_gamma   90.00
#
_symmetry.space_group_name_H-M   'P 1'
#
loop_
_entity.id
_entity.type
_entity.pdbx_description
1 polymer ?
#
loop_
_entity_poly.entity_id
_entity_poly.type
_entity_poly.pdbx_seq_one_letter_code
_entity_poly.pdbx_strand_id
1 'polypeptide(L)'
;MERRYIDARDVDDAREEILKRIRDWSDKKIIYFNGWCGFGAAPVLRSVEHKHRSIKAKKNPSELCFDTIIYIDCSAWESTRVMQRKIVEELKLGSETIMATFDKQDEEDDFNGVDLGSRDVIPSVSQVIAQTVFNRKFVMVFLNGSDDEVDIRNFGISPQYCDHVIVWTFKRRSLTIHAQYDEIASKLRYTHLFLDSSWPAFHALL
;
A
#
# COMPACT_ATOMS: atom_id res chain seq x y z
N MET A 1 4.68 -3.77 -17.40
CA MET A 1 4.60 -2.70 -16.38
C MET A 1 5.31 -1.47 -16.91
N GLU A 2 4.72 -0.29 -16.76
CA GLU A 2 5.33 0.99 -17.19
C GLU A 2 6.29 1.51 -16.09
N ARG A 3 7.33 2.25 -16.46
CA ARG A 3 8.24 2.94 -15.52
C ARG A 3 8.15 4.45 -15.70
N ARG A 4 7.96 5.21 -14.61
CA ARG A 4 7.92 6.68 -14.60
C ARG A 4 8.79 7.26 -13.49
N TYR A 5 9.07 8.55 -13.62
CA TYR A 5 9.86 9.32 -12.68
C TYR A 5 9.06 10.49 -12.11
N ILE A 6 9.34 10.81 -10.85
CA ILE A 6 8.99 12.09 -10.22
C ILE A 6 10.27 12.87 -9.93
N ASP A 7 10.22 14.19 -10.14
CA ASP A 7 11.28 15.07 -9.70
C ASP A 7 11.00 15.47 -8.26
N ALA A 8 11.80 14.94 -7.33
CA ALA A 8 11.64 15.19 -5.91
C ALA A 8 13.01 15.29 -5.25
N ARG A 9 13.23 16.37 -4.50
CA ARG A 9 14.52 16.66 -3.86
C ARG A 9 14.61 16.05 -2.46
N ASP A 10 13.47 15.88 -1.81
CA ASP A 10 13.37 15.36 -0.48
C ASP A 10 12.06 14.57 -0.26
N VAL A 11 11.86 14.12 0.98
CA VAL A 11 10.72 13.30 1.39
C VAL A 11 9.39 14.04 1.24
N ASP A 12 9.36 15.34 1.50
CA ASP A 12 8.14 16.13 1.44
C ASP A 12 7.75 16.42 -0.01
N ASP A 13 8.71 16.79 -0.85
CA ASP A 13 8.52 16.93 -2.30
C ASP A 13 7.98 15.63 -2.92
N ALA A 14 8.60 14.49 -2.57
CA ALA A 14 8.18 13.18 -3.08
C ALA A 14 6.75 12.83 -2.64
N ARG A 15 6.39 13.12 -1.38
CA ARG A 15 5.03 12.93 -0.86
C ARG A 15 4.02 13.76 -1.67
N GLU A 16 4.29 15.04 -1.89
CA GLU A 16 3.38 15.93 -2.63
C GLU A 16 3.21 15.47 -4.07
N GLU A 17 4.31 15.08 -4.73
CA GLU A 17 4.23 14.65 -6.12
C GLU A 17 3.49 13.31 -6.23
N ILE A 18 3.69 12.35 -5.32
CA ILE A 18 2.89 11.11 -5.27
C ILE A 18 1.40 11.44 -5.14
N LEU A 19 1.01 12.25 -4.15
CA LEU A 19 -0.40 12.59 -3.93
C LEU A 19 -1.02 13.30 -5.13
N LYS A 20 -0.26 14.17 -5.79
CA LYS A 20 -0.68 14.82 -7.04
C LYS A 20 -0.87 13.80 -8.16
N ARG A 21 0.11 12.93 -8.40
CA ARG A 21 0.07 11.94 -9.49
C ARG A 21 -1.02 10.88 -9.31
N ILE A 22 -1.35 10.50 -8.08
CA ILE A 22 -2.51 9.61 -7.80
C ILE A 22 -3.81 10.22 -8.37
N ARG A 23 -3.96 11.55 -8.35
CA ARG A 23 -5.13 12.24 -8.90
C ARG A 23 -5.09 12.29 -10.43
N ASP A 24 -3.91 12.48 -11.00
CA ASP A 24 -3.74 12.69 -12.44
C ASP A 24 -3.74 11.36 -13.22
N TRP A 25 -3.22 10.27 -12.63
CA TRP A 25 -3.06 8.97 -13.28
C TRP A 25 -4.25 8.04 -13.06
N SER A 26 -5.40 8.42 -13.62
CA SER A 26 -6.64 7.65 -13.49
C SER A 26 -6.55 6.19 -13.97
N ASP A 27 -5.62 5.86 -14.87
CA ASP A 27 -5.39 4.52 -15.42
C ASP A 27 -4.38 3.68 -14.60
N LYS A 28 -3.56 4.31 -13.76
CA LYS A 28 -2.52 3.64 -12.96
C LYS A 28 -2.92 3.57 -11.50
N LYS A 29 -3.63 2.50 -11.17
CA LYS A 29 -4.20 2.28 -9.84
C LYS A 29 -3.32 1.49 -8.86
N ILE A 30 -2.36 0.70 -9.33
CA ILE A 30 -1.42 -0.04 -8.46
C ILE A 30 0.00 0.43 -8.79
N ILE A 31 0.61 1.13 -7.85
CA ILE A 31 1.87 1.86 -8.03
C ILE A 31 2.91 1.32 -7.05
N TYR A 32 4.01 0.80 -7.57
CA TYR A 32 5.20 0.50 -6.77
C TYR A 32 6.09 1.74 -6.70
N PHE A 33 6.40 2.22 -5.50
CA PHE A 33 7.28 3.37 -5.29
C PHE A 33 8.67 2.92 -4.85
N ASN A 34 9.66 3.08 -5.71
CA ASN A 34 11.03 2.67 -5.45
C ASN A 34 11.88 3.72 -4.70
N GLY A 35 11.38 4.96 -4.61
CA GLY A 35 12.18 6.09 -4.10
C GLY A 35 13.33 6.44 -5.05
N TRP A 36 14.45 6.90 -4.48
CA TRP A 36 15.66 7.23 -5.24
C TRP A 36 16.52 5.99 -5.41
N CYS A 37 16.28 5.20 -6.45
CA CYS A 37 17.01 3.95 -6.72
C CYS A 37 16.99 2.98 -5.52
N GLY A 38 15.84 2.81 -4.87
CA GLY A 38 15.66 1.93 -3.70
C GLY A 38 15.84 2.62 -2.35
N PHE A 39 16.21 3.91 -2.32
CA PHE A 39 16.36 4.68 -1.10
C PHE A 39 15.16 5.58 -0.82
N GLY A 40 14.84 5.78 0.47
CA GLY A 40 13.85 6.78 0.89
C GLY A 40 12.37 6.40 0.66
N ALA A 41 12.06 5.27 0.03
CA ALA A 41 10.68 4.85 -0.24
C ALA A 41 9.82 4.77 1.03
N ALA A 42 10.29 4.03 2.06
CA ALA A 42 9.53 3.86 3.29
C ALA A 42 9.33 5.18 4.09
N PRO A 43 10.35 6.04 4.28
CA PRO A 43 10.14 7.39 4.82
C PRO A 43 9.09 8.23 4.08
N VAL A 44 9.08 8.20 2.75
CA VAL A 44 8.09 8.93 1.94
C VAL A 44 6.67 8.40 2.18
N LEU A 45 6.47 7.09 2.14
CA LEU A 45 5.15 6.50 2.39
C LEU A 45 4.65 6.78 3.82
N ARG A 46 5.55 6.78 4.82
CA ARG A 46 5.20 7.23 6.18
C ARG A 46 4.82 8.71 6.23
N SER A 47 5.47 9.56 5.45
CA SER A 47 5.14 10.99 5.37
C SER A 47 3.74 11.24 4.79
N VAL A 48 3.30 10.41 3.83
CA VAL A 48 1.91 10.45 3.31
C VAL A 48 0.90 10.21 4.44
N GLU A 49 1.15 9.21 5.28
CA GLU A 49 0.31 8.87 6.41
C GLU A 49 0.22 10.00 7.45
N HIS A 50 1.36 10.61 7.81
CA HIS A 50 1.41 11.73 8.76
C HIS A 50 0.63 12.95 8.24
N LYS A 51 0.80 13.28 6.95
CA LYS A 51 0.06 14.37 6.30
C LYS A 51 -1.44 14.12 6.34
N HIS A 52 -1.88 12.91 6.01
CA HIS A 52 -3.29 12.55 6.06
C HIS A 52 -3.90 12.68 7.47
N ARG A 53 -3.19 12.23 8.53
CA ARG A 53 -3.63 12.45 9.93
C ARG A 53 -3.74 13.93 10.26
N SER A 54 -2.76 14.74 9.85
CA SER A 54 -2.75 16.18 10.08
C SER A 54 -3.95 16.89 9.44
N ILE A 55 -4.29 16.54 8.19
CA ILE A 55 -5.44 17.10 7.47
C ILE A 55 -6.76 16.72 8.13
N LYS A 56 -6.91 15.45 8.56
CA LYS A 56 -8.08 14.98 9.33
C LYS A 56 -8.23 15.75 10.64
N ALA A 57 -7.13 15.96 11.38
CA ALA A 57 -7.15 16.71 12.64
C ALA A 57 -7.56 18.19 12.45
N LYS A 58 -7.14 18.81 11.35
CA LYS A 58 -7.48 20.20 10.98
C LYS A 58 -8.89 20.35 10.37
N LYS A 59 -9.64 19.26 10.18
CA LYS A 59 -10.98 19.24 9.54
C LYS A 59 -11.01 19.92 8.16
N ASN A 60 -9.95 19.79 7.36
CA ASN A 60 -9.91 20.32 5.98
C ASN A 60 -9.85 19.20 4.92
N PRO A 61 -10.86 18.30 4.83
CA PRO A 61 -10.80 17.10 4.00
C PRO A 61 -10.73 17.37 2.49
N SER A 62 -11.12 18.58 2.04
CA SER A 62 -11.08 18.99 0.63
C SER A 62 -9.68 19.05 0.02
N GLU A 63 -8.61 19.10 0.82
CA GLU A 63 -7.23 19.18 0.30
C GLU A 63 -6.74 17.89 -0.36
N LEU A 64 -7.30 16.72 0.01
CA LEU A 64 -6.82 15.42 -0.48
C LEU A 64 -7.65 14.87 -1.64
N CYS A 65 -8.91 15.26 -1.79
CA CYS A 65 -9.84 14.71 -2.79
C CYS A 65 -10.10 13.19 -2.71
N PHE A 66 -9.67 12.53 -1.63
CA PHE A 66 -9.91 11.10 -1.35
C PHE A 66 -10.87 10.95 -0.17
N ASP A 67 -11.82 10.03 -0.29
CA ASP A 67 -12.81 9.76 0.75
C ASP A 67 -12.19 8.98 1.91
N THR A 68 -11.21 8.12 1.61
CA THR A 68 -10.57 7.25 2.60
C THR A 68 -9.13 6.99 2.21
N ILE A 69 -8.20 7.29 3.12
CA ILE A 69 -6.80 6.89 3.01
C ILE A 69 -6.47 6.02 4.22
N ILE A 70 -5.87 4.85 3.99
CA ILE A 70 -5.32 3.99 5.04
C ILE A 70 -3.84 3.77 4.81
N TYR A 71 -3.10 3.55 5.89
CA TYR A 71 -1.69 3.18 5.84
C TYR A 71 -1.48 1.85 6.54
N ILE A 72 -0.89 0.90 5.85
CA ILE A 72 -0.68 -0.45 6.32
C ILE A 72 0.83 -0.71 6.40
N ASP A 73 1.34 -0.80 7.62
CA ASP A 73 2.72 -1.20 7.88
C ASP A 73 2.80 -2.71 8.11
N CYS A 74 3.16 -3.47 7.08
CA CYS A 74 3.53 -4.88 7.21
C CYS A 74 5.03 -5.06 6.97
N SER A 75 5.84 -4.11 7.44
CA SER A 75 7.28 -4.17 7.26
C SER A 75 7.92 -5.33 8.03
N ALA A 76 7.32 -5.79 9.13
CA ALA A 76 7.56 -7.12 9.68
C ALA A 76 6.42 -8.01 9.18
N TRP A 77 6.57 -8.57 7.98
CA TRP A 77 5.55 -9.43 7.41
C TRP A 77 5.39 -10.69 8.25
N GLU A 78 4.15 -11.01 8.62
CA GLU A 78 3.80 -12.20 9.39
C GLU A 78 2.95 -13.13 8.53
N SER A 79 1.76 -12.68 8.13
CA SER A 79 0.88 -13.44 7.25
C SER A 79 -0.14 -12.53 6.55
N THR A 80 -0.82 -13.09 5.55
CA THR A 80 -1.94 -12.44 4.87
C THR A 80 -3.07 -12.13 5.86
N ARG A 81 -3.34 -13.04 6.80
CA ARG A 81 -4.30 -12.84 7.92
C ARG A 81 -3.98 -11.60 8.76
N VAL A 82 -2.72 -11.40 9.15
CA VAL A 82 -2.30 -10.23 9.94
C VAL A 82 -2.48 -8.93 9.17
N MET A 83 -2.16 -8.92 7.87
CA MET A 83 -2.41 -7.75 7.01
C MET A 83 -3.91 -7.44 6.89
N GLN A 84 -4.76 -8.47 6.76
CA GLN A 84 -6.21 -8.29 6.70
C GLN A 84 -6.75 -7.66 8.00
N ARG A 85 -6.28 -8.12 9.16
CA ARG A 85 -6.63 -7.56 10.48
C ARG A 85 -6.25 -6.07 10.57
N LYS A 86 -5.04 -5.70 10.12
CA LYS A 86 -4.60 -4.28 10.04
C LYS A 86 -5.49 -3.42 9.15
N ILE A 87 -5.95 -3.94 8.01
CA ILE A 87 -6.86 -3.23 7.12
C ILE A 87 -8.20 -2.94 7.83
N VAL A 88 -8.74 -3.94 8.54
CA VAL A 88 -9.97 -3.79 9.33
C VAL A 88 -9.82 -2.72 10.42
N GLU A 89 -8.70 -2.71 11.13
CA GLU A 89 -8.39 -1.74 12.18
C GLU A 89 -8.29 -0.31 11.63
N GLU A 90 -7.55 -0.11 10.54
CA GLU A 90 -7.39 1.21 9.89
C GLU A 90 -8.72 1.74 9.31
N LEU A 91 -9.56 0.84 8.79
CA LEU A 91 -10.90 1.19 8.32
C LEU A 91 -11.92 1.38 9.47
N LYS A 92 -11.56 1.03 10.72
CA LYS A 92 -12.44 1.08 11.90
C LYS A 92 -13.77 0.33 11.69
N LEU A 93 -13.72 -0.80 10.99
CA LEU A 93 -14.91 -1.62 10.77
C LEU A 93 -15.36 -2.22 12.10
N GLY A 94 -16.68 -2.29 12.33
CA GLY A 94 -17.32 -2.67 13.60
C GLY A 94 -16.61 -3.82 14.31
N SER A 95 -15.67 -3.45 15.20
CA SER A 95 -14.51 -4.30 15.45
C SER A 95 -14.88 -5.54 16.23
N GLU A 96 -15.86 -5.49 17.12
CA GLU A 96 -16.17 -6.63 17.99
C GLU A 96 -16.58 -7.89 17.20
N THR A 97 -17.54 -7.77 16.28
CA THR A 97 -18.00 -8.92 15.48
C THR A 97 -16.91 -9.42 14.51
N ILE A 98 -16.18 -8.50 13.89
CA ILE A 98 -15.14 -8.85 12.92
C ILE A 98 -13.92 -9.46 13.62
N MET A 99 -13.51 -8.91 14.76
CA MET A 99 -12.42 -9.45 15.58
C MET A 99 -12.80 -10.80 16.14
N ALA A 100 -14.04 -11.01 16.60
CA ALA A 100 -14.52 -12.33 16.99
C ALA A 100 -14.49 -13.36 15.83
N THR A 101 -14.68 -12.90 14.59
CA THR A 101 -14.53 -13.78 13.40
C THR A 101 -13.08 -14.20 13.20
N PHE A 102 -12.13 -13.27 13.37
CA PHE A 102 -10.71 -13.59 13.33
C PHE A 102 -10.32 -14.56 14.45
N ASP A 103 -10.73 -14.28 15.69
CA ASP A 103 -10.34 -15.07 16.85
C ASP A 103 -10.88 -16.50 16.75
N LYS A 104 -12.14 -16.66 16.31
CA LYS A 104 -12.70 -17.98 16.01
C LYS A 104 -11.90 -18.74 14.95
N GLN A 105 -11.54 -18.07 13.85
CA GLN A 105 -10.79 -18.73 12.78
C GLN A 105 -9.37 -19.07 13.22
N ASP A 106 -8.74 -18.20 14.01
CA ASP A 106 -7.41 -18.43 14.56
C ASP A 106 -7.39 -19.63 15.53
N GLU A 107 -8.43 -19.81 16.36
CA GLU A 107 -8.62 -21.00 17.20
C GLU A 107 -8.81 -22.28 16.39
N GLU A 108 -9.61 -22.23 15.31
CA GLU A 108 -9.79 -23.36 14.39
C GLU A 108 -8.47 -23.72 13.69
N ASP A 109 -7.72 -22.72 13.24
CA ASP A 109 -6.41 -22.89 12.60
C ASP A 109 -5.39 -23.48 13.59
N ASP A 110 -5.40 -23.05 14.85
CA ASP A 110 -4.58 -23.62 15.94
C ASP A 110 -4.92 -25.11 16.19
N PHE A 111 -6.21 -25.44 16.28
CA PHE A 111 -6.67 -26.82 16.47
C PHE A 111 -6.23 -27.74 15.32
N ASN A 112 -6.22 -27.21 14.09
CA ASN A 112 -5.80 -27.92 12.88
C ASN A 112 -4.28 -27.88 12.66
N GLY A 113 -3.50 -27.22 13.52
CA GLY A 113 -2.05 -27.13 13.42
C GLY A 113 -1.55 -26.28 12.25
N VAL A 114 -2.32 -25.29 11.82
CA VAL A 114 -1.97 -24.38 10.73
C VAL A 114 -0.95 -23.34 11.22
N ASP A 115 0.20 -23.28 10.55
CA ASP A 115 1.26 -22.31 10.85
C ASP A 115 0.77 -20.86 10.69
N LEU A 116 1.16 -19.99 11.63
CA LEU A 116 0.75 -18.58 11.67
C LEU A 116 1.08 -17.83 10.38
N GLY A 117 2.24 -18.10 9.79
CA GLY A 117 2.70 -17.46 8.55
C GLY A 117 1.93 -17.91 7.31
N SER A 118 1.32 -19.09 7.37
CA SER A 118 0.53 -19.67 6.27
C SER A 118 -0.95 -19.27 6.28
N ARG A 119 -1.42 -18.58 7.33
CA ARG A 119 -2.84 -18.19 7.46
C ARG A 119 -3.24 -17.17 6.41
N ASP A 120 -4.24 -17.53 5.63
CA ASP A 120 -4.79 -16.69 4.57
C ASP A 120 -5.94 -15.80 5.06
N VAL A 121 -6.41 -14.92 4.18
CA VAL A 121 -7.59 -14.07 4.42
C VAL A 121 -8.83 -14.87 4.81
N ILE A 122 -9.68 -14.29 5.63
CA ILE A 122 -11.03 -14.78 5.89
C ILE A 122 -11.97 -14.19 4.82
N PRO A 123 -12.63 -15.00 3.98
CA PRO A 123 -13.43 -14.50 2.86
C PRO A 123 -14.59 -13.58 3.27
N SER A 124 -15.27 -13.88 4.39
CA SER A 124 -16.35 -13.04 4.91
C SER A 124 -15.85 -11.65 5.33
N VAL A 125 -14.64 -11.55 5.88
CA VAL A 125 -14.02 -10.27 6.24
C VAL A 125 -13.64 -9.49 4.98
N SER A 126 -13.11 -10.15 3.95
CA SER A 126 -12.84 -9.50 2.65
C SER A 126 -14.11 -8.93 2.02
N GLN A 127 -15.26 -9.60 2.17
CA GLN A 127 -16.55 -9.08 1.70
C GLN A 127 -16.96 -7.80 2.46
N VAL A 128 -16.77 -7.76 3.78
CA VAL A 128 -17.06 -6.58 4.60
C VAL A 128 -16.14 -5.41 4.22
N ILE A 129 -14.84 -5.67 4.00
CA ILE A 129 -13.90 -4.66 3.50
C ILE A 129 -14.38 -4.13 2.15
N ALA A 130 -14.68 -5.01 1.19
CA ALA A 130 -15.15 -4.65 -0.14
C ALA A 130 -16.37 -3.75 -0.09
N GLN A 131 -17.39 -4.10 0.70
CA GLN A 131 -18.60 -3.29 0.89
C GLN A 131 -18.30 -1.92 1.51
N THR A 132 -17.35 -1.86 2.43
CA THR A 132 -17.02 -0.60 3.12
C THR A 132 -16.32 0.39 2.19
N VAL A 133 -15.38 -0.08 1.37
CA VAL A 133 -14.64 0.78 0.44
C VAL A 133 -15.35 0.97 -0.90
N PHE A 134 -16.42 0.22 -1.15
CA PHE A 134 -17.20 0.32 -2.39
C PHE A 134 -17.71 1.75 -2.62
N ASN A 135 -17.59 2.22 -3.87
CA ASN A 135 -18.00 3.55 -4.31
C ASN A 135 -17.31 4.72 -3.56
N ARG A 136 -16.14 4.48 -2.98
CA ARG A 136 -15.29 5.52 -2.36
C ARG A 136 -14.00 5.70 -3.15
N LYS A 137 -13.50 6.93 -3.15
CA LYS A 137 -12.12 7.24 -3.55
C LYS A 137 -11.17 6.78 -2.46
N PHE A 138 -10.69 5.55 -2.59
CA PHE A 138 -9.93 4.85 -1.58
C PHE A 138 -8.44 4.85 -1.96
N VAL A 139 -7.57 5.21 -1.02
CA VAL A 139 -6.12 5.10 -1.18
C VAL A 139 -5.55 4.22 -0.08
N MET A 140 -4.79 3.21 -0.47
CA MET A 140 -4.01 2.40 0.45
C MET A 140 -2.52 2.66 0.23
N VAL A 141 -1.85 3.10 1.29
CA VAL A 141 -0.40 3.19 1.34
C VAL A 141 0.12 1.97 2.09
N PHE A 142 1.05 1.22 1.50
CA PHE A 142 1.42 -0.10 2.01
C PHE A 142 2.94 -0.30 2.05
N LEU A 143 3.48 -0.61 3.24
CA LEU A 143 4.85 -1.10 3.39
C LEU A 143 4.86 -2.63 3.44
N ASN A 144 5.40 -3.24 2.39
CA ASN A 144 5.48 -4.69 2.28
C ASN A 144 6.82 -5.22 2.81
N GLY A 145 6.78 -5.99 3.89
CA GLY A 145 7.94 -6.69 4.44
C GLY A 145 8.18 -8.08 3.85
N SER A 146 7.25 -8.60 3.04
CA SER A 146 7.41 -9.89 2.37
C SER A 146 8.40 -9.79 1.21
N ASP A 147 8.73 -10.93 0.62
CA ASP A 147 9.63 -11.03 -0.53
C ASP A 147 8.95 -10.92 -1.89
N ASP A 148 7.61 -10.94 -1.91
CA ASP A 148 6.78 -11.03 -3.12
C ASP A 148 5.66 -9.99 -3.10
N GLU A 149 5.15 -9.65 -4.28
CA GLU A 149 3.98 -8.79 -4.38
C GLU A 149 2.75 -9.47 -3.75
N VAL A 150 2.03 -8.73 -2.91
CA VAL A 150 0.79 -9.16 -2.27
C VAL A 150 -0.39 -8.81 -3.16
N ASP A 151 -1.24 -9.79 -3.45
CA ASP A 151 -2.46 -9.56 -4.20
C ASP A 151 -3.54 -8.89 -3.33
N ILE A 152 -3.64 -7.58 -3.43
CA ILE A 152 -4.60 -6.75 -2.70
C ILE A 152 -6.07 -7.11 -2.97
N ARG A 153 -6.37 -7.83 -4.08
CA ARG A 153 -7.74 -8.26 -4.42
C ARG A 153 -8.28 -9.27 -3.43
N ASN A 154 -7.41 -10.09 -2.83
CA ASN A 154 -7.79 -11.08 -1.83
C ASN A 154 -8.42 -10.43 -0.57
N PHE A 155 -8.13 -9.16 -0.33
CA PHE A 155 -8.62 -8.40 0.83
C PHE A 155 -9.95 -7.66 0.54
N GLY A 156 -10.54 -7.82 -0.65
CA GLY A 156 -11.74 -7.08 -1.05
C GLY A 156 -11.46 -5.71 -1.68
N ILE A 157 -10.20 -5.38 -1.95
CA ILE A 157 -9.81 -4.12 -2.58
C ILE A 157 -9.70 -4.34 -4.09
N SER A 158 -10.53 -3.65 -4.88
CA SER A 158 -10.63 -3.90 -6.33
C SER A 158 -10.31 -2.66 -7.20
N PRO A 159 -9.02 -2.30 -7.40
CA PRO A 159 -8.62 -1.15 -8.23
C PRO A 159 -9.01 -1.25 -9.71
N GLN A 160 -9.33 -2.45 -10.20
CA GLN A 160 -9.78 -2.66 -11.58
C GLN A 160 -11.21 -2.17 -11.82
N TYR A 161 -12.03 -2.12 -10.78
CA TYR A 161 -13.47 -1.84 -10.89
C TYR A 161 -13.92 -0.64 -10.07
N CYS A 162 -13.09 -0.17 -9.13
CA CYS A 162 -13.41 0.91 -8.20
C CYS A 162 -12.32 1.99 -8.25
N ASP A 163 -12.62 3.17 -7.69
CA ASP A 163 -11.64 4.27 -7.59
C ASP A 163 -10.69 4.04 -6.41
N HIS A 164 -10.01 2.90 -6.42
CA HIS A 164 -9.02 2.52 -5.43
C HIS A 164 -7.62 2.73 -6.00
N VAL A 165 -6.73 3.35 -5.25
CA VAL A 165 -5.31 3.48 -5.60
C VAL A 165 -4.44 2.88 -4.51
N ILE A 166 -3.50 2.03 -4.90
CA ILE A 166 -2.54 1.40 -4.01
C ILE A 166 -1.16 1.95 -4.33
N VAL A 167 -0.51 2.54 -3.33
CA VAL A 167 0.90 2.92 -3.41
C VAL A 167 1.68 2.10 -2.42
N TRP A 168 2.65 1.33 -2.91
CA TRP A 168 3.35 0.39 -2.06
C TRP A 168 4.84 0.30 -2.37
N THR A 169 5.61 -0.20 -1.42
CA THR A 169 7.05 -0.47 -1.58
C THR A 169 7.43 -1.70 -0.77
N PHE A 170 8.50 -2.38 -1.19
CA PHE A 170 9.19 -3.31 -0.30
C PHE A 170 9.90 -2.52 0.81
N LYS A 171 9.95 -3.09 2.02
CA LYS A 171 10.77 -2.56 3.11
C LYS A 171 12.26 -2.80 2.87
N ARG A 172 12.60 -3.95 2.27
CA ARG A 172 13.98 -4.42 2.19
C ARG A 172 14.85 -3.34 1.55
N ARG A 173 15.96 -3.04 2.25
CA ARG A 173 17.03 -2.21 1.71
C ARG A 173 17.63 -2.99 0.54
N SER A 174 17.61 -2.43 -0.66
CA SER A 174 18.54 -2.86 -1.69
C SER A 174 19.94 -2.58 -1.15
N LEU A 175 20.62 -3.62 -0.63
CA LEU A 175 22.00 -3.51 -0.15
C LEU A 175 22.98 -3.28 -1.31
N THR A 176 22.50 -3.41 -2.53
CA THR A 176 23.18 -3.05 -3.77
C THR A 176 22.44 -1.86 -4.39
N ILE A 177 23.20 -0.82 -4.75
CA ILE A 177 22.75 0.30 -5.61
C ILE A 177 22.15 -0.22 -6.94
N HIS A 178 22.40 -1.50 -7.25
CA HIS A 178 21.91 -2.25 -8.40
C HIS A 178 20.92 -3.35 -7.98
N ALA A 179 19.93 -3.08 -7.12
CA ALA A 179 18.68 -3.83 -7.29
C ALA A 179 18.20 -3.50 -8.70
N GLN A 180 18.56 -4.37 -9.64
CA GLN A 180 18.30 -4.16 -11.05
C GLN A 180 16.80 -4.07 -11.15
N TYR A 181 16.31 -3.01 -11.79
CA TYR A 181 14.89 -2.81 -12.05
C TYR A 181 14.21 -4.13 -12.46
N ASP A 182 14.90 -4.95 -13.25
CA ASP A 182 14.46 -6.28 -13.70
C ASP A 182 14.19 -7.28 -12.56
N GLU A 183 15.02 -7.32 -11.51
CA GLU A 183 14.82 -8.19 -10.35
C GLU A 183 13.53 -7.82 -9.62
N ILE A 184 13.33 -6.54 -9.31
CA ILE A 184 12.12 -6.06 -8.65
C ILE A 184 10.92 -6.26 -9.59
N ALA A 185 11.02 -5.80 -10.85
CA ALA A 185 9.97 -5.89 -11.85
C ALA A 185 9.51 -7.33 -12.11
N SER A 186 10.40 -8.33 -11.98
CA SER A 186 10.03 -9.75 -12.11
C SER A 186 9.03 -10.22 -11.04
N LYS A 187 8.98 -9.53 -9.89
CA LYS A 187 8.07 -9.78 -8.77
C LYS A 187 6.75 -9.00 -8.87
N LEU A 188 6.68 -8.01 -9.76
CA LEU A 188 5.58 -7.06 -9.89
C LEU A 188 4.59 -7.52 -10.98
N ARG A 189 3.79 -8.53 -10.65
CA ARG A 189 2.81 -9.17 -11.54
C ARG A 189 1.53 -8.34 -11.73
N TYR A 190 1.07 -7.68 -10.67
CA TYR A 190 -0.19 -6.93 -10.63
C TYR A 190 0.02 -5.42 -10.64
N THR A 191 1.23 -4.94 -10.36
CA THR A 191 1.56 -3.52 -10.38
C THR A 191 1.47 -2.95 -11.79
N HIS A 192 0.75 -1.83 -11.91
CA HIS A 192 0.56 -1.13 -13.18
C HIS A 192 1.75 -0.22 -13.50
N LEU A 193 2.33 0.40 -12.47
CA LEU A 193 3.35 1.43 -12.60
C LEU A 193 4.49 1.25 -11.60
N PHE A 194 5.72 1.26 -12.10
CA PHE A 194 6.95 1.41 -11.33
C PHE A 194 7.32 2.90 -11.28
N LEU A 195 7.42 3.46 -10.07
CA LEU A 195 7.67 4.87 -9.85
C LEU A 195 9.00 5.10 -9.13
N ASP A 196 9.92 5.77 -9.82
CA ASP A 196 11.19 6.23 -9.25
C ASP A 196 11.16 7.73 -8.94
N SER A 197 12.02 8.15 -8.02
CA SER A 197 12.37 9.56 -7.82
C SER A 197 13.73 9.83 -8.46
N SER A 198 13.80 10.81 -9.35
CA SER A 198 15.07 11.29 -9.91
C SER A 198 15.68 12.37 -9.02
N TRP A 199 17.01 12.44 -8.95
CA TRP A 199 17.66 13.67 -8.48
C TRP A 199 17.62 14.71 -9.61
N PRO A 200 17.26 15.97 -9.33
CA PRO A 200 17.14 17.01 -10.37
C PRO A 200 18.41 17.18 -11.22
N ALA A 201 19.58 16.85 -10.67
CA ALA A 201 20.87 16.97 -11.35
C ALA A 201 21.06 16.00 -12.54
N PHE A 202 20.24 14.95 -12.67
CA PHE A 202 20.34 14.00 -13.79
C PHE A 202 19.63 14.45 -15.07
N HIS A 203 18.85 15.53 -15.04
CA HIS A 203 18.21 16.09 -16.24
C HIS A 203 19.16 16.88 -17.15
N ALA A 204 20.43 17.08 -16.75
CA ALA A 204 21.43 17.82 -17.54
C ALA A 204 22.37 16.95 -18.38
N LEU A 205 22.21 15.61 -18.39
CA LEU A 205 23.14 14.68 -19.07
C LEU A 205 22.47 13.57 -19.89
N LEU A 206 21.20 13.74 -20.26
CA LEU A 206 20.53 12.96 -21.32
C LEU A 206 19.89 13.93 -22.31
#